data_AF-A0A7V6CQQ1-F1
#
_entry.id   AF-A0A7V6CQQ1-F1
#
_cell.length_a   1.000
_cell.length_b   1.000
_cell.length_c   1.000
_cell.angle_alpha   90.00
_cell.angle_beta   90.00
_cell.angle_gamma   90.00
#
_symmetry.space_group_name_H-M   'P 1'
#
loop_
_entity.id
_entity.type
_entity.pdbx_description
1 polymer ?
#
loop_
_entity_poly.entity_id
_entity_poly.type
_entity_poly.pdbx_seq_one_letter_code
_entity_poly.pdbx_strand_id
1 'polypeptide(L)'
;MAKVVGIDLGTTNSVVAVLEGGEPVVIPTAEGGRLCPSVVGFTKTGERLIGAPAKRQAIVNPENTIFSIKRFMGRRYDEVEAERKRVPYKVVADAKGDAAVYIPAVDKTYRPEEISAMILQKLKADAEAYLGEPVTAAVITVPAYFNDAQRTATKNAGEIAGLKVLRIINEPTAAALAYGLDKKSNETILVFDLGGGTFDVSILEVGDGVFEVKATAGDTHLGGDDFDQRIVDYLADEFKREHGIDLRQDRQALQRLKEAAERAKIELSSVTTTTINLPFITADASGPKHLDMTLTRAKFEELCADLFERLKGPMFRALEDAGLKPTDVDEVILVGGATRIPKVQEMVRQITGKEPHKGVNPDEVVAVGAAIQAGVLAGEVKDIVLLDVTPLSLGIETKGGIFTVLVPRNTTIPTRKSEIFTTAADGQTSVEVRVYQGERPMARDNRLLGVFHLDGIPPAPAGVPQIEVTFDIDANGILNVTAKDLGTGRQQSIRITGSTNLTREEVERMIKEAEANAERDRQARERAEMLNRADRLTYEVERLLREHGDKVSASDRERAESLIRDLRSAIQNQEHERVQSLMNELEQLSYRITEQMYQRVASEPSSGTNGSTRSGGDDVIDAEFRES
;
A
#
# COMPACT_ATOMS: atom_id res chain seq x y z
N MET A 1 -22.62 13.95 1.15
CA MET A 1 -22.04 12.68 1.62
C MET A 1 -20.54 12.89 1.58
N ALA A 2 -19.77 12.50 2.59
CA ALA A 2 -18.31 12.62 2.53
C ALA A 2 -17.77 11.90 1.29
N LYS A 3 -16.77 12.46 0.61
CA LYS A 3 -16.18 11.83 -0.57
C LYS A 3 -15.66 10.43 -0.26
N VAL A 4 -15.89 9.51 -1.20
CA VAL A 4 -15.36 8.14 -1.16
C VAL A 4 -14.10 8.12 -2.03
N VAL A 5 -12.99 7.66 -1.46
CA VAL A 5 -11.71 7.57 -2.18
C VAL A 5 -11.45 6.17 -2.72
N GLY A 6 -10.72 6.08 -3.82
CA GLY A 6 -10.11 4.84 -4.30
C GLY A 6 -8.66 4.75 -3.81
N ILE A 7 -8.29 3.63 -3.20
CA ILE A 7 -6.94 3.41 -2.70
C ILE A 7 -6.36 2.16 -3.34
N ASP A 8 -5.24 2.35 -4.04
CA ASP A 8 -4.32 1.27 -4.37
C ASP A 8 -3.38 1.01 -3.20
N LEU A 9 -3.60 -0.07 -2.46
CA LEU A 9 -2.72 -0.50 -1.38
C LEU A 9 -1.66 -1.45 -1.93
N GLY A 10 -0.67 -0.97 -2.67
CA GLY A 10 0.36 -1.83 -3.28
C GLY A 10 1.40 -2.40 -2.31
N THR A 11 2.25 -3.31 -2.81
CA THR A 11 3.34 -3.93 -2.03
C THR A 11 4.49 -2.96 -1.75
N THR A 12 4.86 -2.16 -2.76
CA THR A 12 6.00 -1.23 -2.72
C THR A 12 5.55 0.21 -2.58
N ASN A 13 4.50 0.59 -3.32
CA ASN A 13 3.91 1.92 -3.29
C ASN A 13 2.40 1.80 -3.16
N SER A 14 1.78 2.80 -2.57
CA SER A 14 0.35 2.95 -2.46
C SER A 14 -0.07 4.32 -2.99
N VAL A 15 -1.27 4.39 -3.54
CA VAL A 15 -1.79 5.57 -4.25
C VAL A 15 -3.23 5.79 -3.83
N VAL A 16 -3.62 7.06 -3.67
CA VAL A 16 -5.00 7.43 -3.37
C VAL A 16 -5.52 8.37 -4.45
N ALA A 17 -6.75 8.13 -4.89
CA ALA A 17 -7.44 8.90 -5.90
C ALA A 17 -8.89 9.15 -5.49
N VAL A 18 -9.50 10.16 -6.08
CA VAL A 18 -10.86 10.61 -5.82
C VAL A 18 -11.54 11.00 -7.12
N LEU A 19 -12.87 11.00 -7.16
CA LEU A 19 -13.63 11.52 -8.29
C LEU A 19 -13.96 13.01 -8.05
N GLU A 20 -13.42 13.90 -8.88
CA GLU A 20 -13.67 15.35 -8.86
C GLU A 20 -14.32 15.78 -10.17
N GLY A 21 -15.53 16.34 -10.10
CA GLY A 21 -16.24 16.81 -11.29
C GLY A 21 -16.57 15.72 -12.32
N GLY A 22 -16.59 14.44 -11.91
CA GLY A 22 -16.80 13.30 -12.79
C GLY A 22 -15.49 12.69 -13.34
N GLU A 23 -14.34 13.30 -13.08
CA GLU A 23 -13.03 12.83 -13.52
C GLU A 23 -12.24 12.24 -12.35
N PRO A 24 -11.55 11.11 -12.52
CA PRO A 24 -10.71 10.54 -11.48
C PRO A 24 -9.37 11.29 -11.37
N VAL A 25 -9.06 11.77 -10.17
CA VAL A 25 -7.84 12.53 -9.86
C VAL A 25 -7.05 11.81 -8.79
N VAL A 26 -5.76 11.55 -9.06
CA VAL A 26 -4.82 11.05 -8.04
C VAL A 26 -4.36 12.19 -7.15
N ILE A 27 -4.47 11.99 -5.85
CA ILE A 27 -4.12 12.98 -4.83
C ILE A 27 -2.62 12.88 -4.52
N PRO A 28 -1.88 13.99 -4.56
CA PRO A 28 -0.49 14.01 -4.14
C PRO A 28 -0.37 13.80 -2.62
N THR A 29 0.69 13.11 -2.20
CA THR A 29 1.10 13.00 -0.81
C THR A 29 1.52 14.35 -0.23
N ALA A 30 1.52 14.49 1.10
CA ALA A 30 2.07 15.68 1.77
C ALA A 30 3.53 16.01 1.36
N GLU A 31 4.30 15.01 0.92
CA GLU A 31 5.66 15.17 0.41
C GLU A 31 5.73 15.61 -1.07
N GLY A 32 4.60 15.82 -1.73
CA GLY A 32 4.49 16.30 -3.12
C GLY A 32 4.59 15.20 -4.19
N GLY A 33 4.82 13.95 -3.81
CA GLY A 33 4.82 12.80 -4.73
C GLY A 33 3.41 12.23 -4.94
N ARG A 34 3.17 11.57 -6.08
CA ARG A 34 1.90 10.85 -6.35
C ARG A 34 1.88 9.42 -5.82
N LEU A 35 3.06 8.88 -5.52
CA LEU A 35 3.25 7.54 -4.96
C LEU A 35 3.70 7.66 -3.51
N CYS A 36 3.01 6.99 -2.60
CA CYS A 36 3.43 6.84 -1.21
C CYS A 36 4.15 5.50 -1.04
N PRO A 37 5.45 5.46 -0.67
CA PRO A 37 6.10 4.19 -0.36
C PRO A 37 5.32 3.43 0.74
N SER A 38 5.06 2.14 0.51
CA SER A 38 4.36 1.27 1.47
C SER A 38 5.31 0.82 2.58
N VAL A 39 5.85 1.79 3.31
CA VAL A 39 6.92 1.63 4.29
C VAL A 39 6.50 2.29 5.59
N VAL A 40 6.67 1.58 6.70
CA VAL A 40 6.43 2.07 8.06
C VAL A 40 7.73 1.93 8.86
N GLY A 41 8.14 2.97 9.55
CA GLY A 41 9.35 3.01 10.36
C GLY A 41 9.05 3.42 11.79
N PHE A 42 9.73 2.82 12.76
CA PHE A 42 9.65 3.22 14.16
C PHE A 42 11.00 3.76 14.59
N THR A 43 11.03 5.01 15.03
CA THR A 43 12.26 5.64 15.55
C THR A 43 12.59 5.05 16.93
N LYS A 44 13.81 5.29 17.42
CA LYS A 44 14.22 4.86 18.76
C LYS A 44 13.42 5.51 19.89
N THR A 45 12.77 6.66 19.62
CA THR A 45 11.90 7.35 20.57
C THR A 45 10.45 6.85 20.50
N GLY A 46 10.16 5.88 19.63
CA GLY A 46 8.83 5.30 19.44
C GLY A 46 7.92 6.07 18.48
N GLU A 47 8.44 7.10 17.81
CA GLU A 47 7.71 7.84 16.78
C GLU A 47 7.52 6.98 15.52
N ARG A 48 6.34 7.08 14.90
CA ARG A 48 6.04 6.41 13.63
C ARG A 48 6.32 7.32 12.44
N LEU A 49 7.08 6.80 11.50
CA LEU A 49 7.31 7.36 10.19
C LEU A 49 6.58 6.50 9.17
N ILE A 50 5.93 7.10 8.18
CA ILE A 50 5.19 6.38 7.13
C ILE A 50 5.54 7.01 5.78
N GLY A 51 5.70 6.21 4.72
CA GLY A 51 5.99 6.73 3.40
C GLY A 51 7.46 7.07 3.18
N ALA A 52 7.73 8.19 2.49
CA ALA A 52 9.08 8.62 2.14
C ALA A 52 9.99 8.83 3.38
N PRO A 53 9.54 9.44 4.50
CA PRO A 53 10.32 9.51 5.72
C PRO A 53 10.77 8.14 6.25
N ALA A 54 9.89 7.14 6.23
CA ALA A 54 10.21 5.79 6.65
C ALA A 54 11.23 5.13 5.71
N LYS A 55 11.04 5.26 4.38
CA LYS A 55 11.97 4.74 3.37
C LYS A 55 13.38 5.32 3.56
N ARG A 56 13.51 6.63 3.85
CA ARG A 56 14.81 7.28 4.06
C ARG A 56 15.61 6.73 5.26
N GLN A 57 14.94 6.35 6.36
CA GLN A 57 15.64 5.83 7.53
C GLN A 57 15.98 4.33 7.44
N ALA A 58 15.46 3.62 6.43
CA ALA A 58 15.58 2.15 6.33
C ALA A 58 17.04 1.67 6.40
N ILE A 59 17.97 2.41 5.76
CA ILE A 59 19.41 2.12 5.74
C ILE A 59 20.01 1.99 7.16
N VAL A 60 19.67 2.93 8.05
CA VAL A 60 20.28 3.05 9.38
C VAL A 60 19.41 2.42 10.48
N ASN A 61 18.17 2.07 10.15
CA ASN A 61 17.20 1.48 11.08
C ASN A 61 16.42 0.31 10.45
N PRO A 62 17.10 -0.70 9.87
CA PRO A 62 16.46 -1.73 9.04
C PRO A 62 15.56 -2.69 9.85
N GLU A 63 15.84 -2.91 11.13
CA GLU A 63 15.06 -3.83 11.97
C GLU A 63 13.71 -3.25 12.42
N ASN A 64 13.59 -1.92 12.42
CA ASN A 64 12.39 -1.20 12.81
C ASN A 64 11.72 -0.50 11.62
N THR A 65 12.11 -0.86 10.39
CA THR A 65 11.51 -0.33 9.15
C THR A 65 10.93 -1.48 8.33
N ILE A 66 9.61 -1.47 8.20
CA ILE A 66 8.79 -2.52 7.61
C ILE A 66 8.39 -2.08 6.21
N PHE A 67 8.61 -2.95 5.24
CA PHE A 67 8.26 -2.78 3.83
C PHE A 67 7.80 -4.13 3.25
N SER A 68 7.16 -4.15 2.08
CA SER A 68 6.62 -5.36 1.47
C SER A 68 5.67 -6.16 2.38
N ILE A 69 5.02 -5.49 3.36
CA ILE A 69 4.16 -6.13 4.36
C ILE A 69 2.96 -6.83 3.73
N LYS A 70 2.53 -6.37 2.54
CA LYS A 70 1.45 -6.99 1.75
C LYS A 70 1.71 -8.47 1.44
N ARG A 71 2.99 -8.90 1.36
CA ARG A 71 3.37 -10.32 1.18
C ARG A 71 3.08 -11.21 2.39
N PHE A 72 2.79 -10.62 3.55
CA PHE A 72 2.47 -11.31 4.80
C PHE A 72 0.99 -11.24 5.17
N MET A 73 0.20 -10.39 4.48
CA MET A 73 -1.23 -10.21 4.75
C MET A 73 -1.99 -11.54 4.66
N GLY A 74 -2.78 -11.85 5.69
CA GLY A 74 -3.67 -13.03 5.73
C GLY A 74 -2.95 -14.38 5.61
N ARG A 75 -1.69 -14.47 6.05
CA ARG A 75 -0.84 -15.66 5.93
C ARG A 75 -0.33 -16.16 7.27
N ARG A 76 -0.11 -17.47 7.35
CA ARG A 76 0.48 -18.11 8.53
C ARG A 76 2.00 -18.02 8.52
N TYR A 77 2.61 -18.08 9.69
CA TYR A 77 4.07 -17.94 9.84
C TYR A 77 4.87 -19.00 9.07
N ASP A 78 4.34 -20.22 9.00
CA ASP A 78 4.90 -21.36 8.28
C ASP A 78 4.80 -21.21 6.74
N GLU A 79 3.84 -20.43 6.24
CA GLU A 79 3.62 -20.20 4.80
C GLU A 79 4.61 -19.18 4.19
N VAL A 80 5.30 -18.40 5.02
CA VAL A 80 6.10 -17.23 4.57
C VAL A 80 7.61 -17.42 4.76
N GLU A 81 8.12 -18.66 4.78
CA GLU A 81 9.54 -18.92 5.01
C GLU A 81 10.46 -18.20 4.02
N ALA A 82 10.08 -18.16 2.74
CA ALA A 82 10.86 -17.50 1.70
C ALA A 82 10.91 -15.98 1.93
N GLU A 83 9.77 -15.36 2.19
CA GLU A 83 9.64 -13.92 2.49
C GLU A 83 10.43 -13.54 3.75
N ARG A 84 10.37 -14.36 4.80
CA ARG A 84 11.07 -14.12 6.08
C ARG A 84 12.58 -14.01 5.91
N LYS A 85 13.17 -14.77 4.98
CA LYS A 85 14.61 -14.71 4.68
C LYS A 85 15.00 -13.47 3.88
N ARG A 86 14.04 -12.79 3.26
CA ARG A 86 14.25 -11.63 2.38
C ARG A 86 14.06 -10.30 3.07
N VAL A 87 13.66 -10.26 4.33
CA VAL A 87 13.40 -9.00 5.05
C VAL A 87 14.36 -8.83 6.24
N PRO A 88 14.82 -7.60 6.54
CA PRO A 88 15.75 -7.37 7.65
C PRO A 88 15.06 -7.32 9.02
N TYR A 89 13.76 -6.99 9.06
CA TYR A 89 12.96 -6.94 10.28
C TYR A 89 12.54 -8.34 10.75
N LYS A 90 12.20 -8.46 12.03
CA LYS A 90 11.90 -9.75 12.66
C LYS A 90 10.44 -10.14 12.43
N VAL A 91 10.22 -11.19 11.65
CA VAL A 91 8.91 -11.84 11.52
C VAL A 91 8.78 -12.94 12.58
N VAL A 92 7.65 -12.98 13.27
CA VAL A 92 7.33 -13.92 14.35
C VAL A 92 5.95 -14.57 14.11
N ALA A 93 5.71 -15.71 14.75
CA ALA A 93 4.37 -16.28 14.84
C ALA A 93 3.65 -15.60 16.00
N ASP A 94 2.41 -15.15 15.77
CA ASP A 94 1.57 -14.67 16.85
C ASP A 94 0.92 -15.82 17.64
N ALA A 95 0.03 -15.49 18.59
CA ALA A 95 -0.64 -16.48 19.43
C ALA A 95 -1.49 -17.51 18.65
N LYS A 96 -1.90 -17.20 17.41
CA LYS A 96 -2.69 -18.08 16.53
C LYS A 96 -1.81 -18.79 15.49
N GLY A 97 -0.50 -18.52 15.47
CA GLY A 97 0.43 -19.03 14.47
C GLY A 97 0.46 -18.22 13.17
N ASP A 98 -0.15 -17.03 13.16
CA ASP A 98 -0.16 -16.14 12.01
C ASP A 98 1.14 -15.36 11.90
N ALA A 99 1.49 -14.94 10.68
CA ALA A 99 2.68 -14.13 10.46
C ALA A 99 2.46 -12.73 11.06
N ALA A 100 3.37 -12.30 11.94
CA ALA A 100 3.40 -10.97 12.53
C ALA A 100 4.81 -10.40 12.52
N VAL A 101 4.96 -9.09 12.77
CA VAL A 101 6.25 -8.41 12.82
C VAL A 101 6.53 -7.89 14.22
N TYR A 102 7.68 -8.24 14.78
CA TYR A 102 8.13 -7.72 16.07
C TYR A 102 9.05 -6.53 15.85
N ILE A 103 8.74 -5.41 16.50
CA ILE A 103 9.46 -4.14 16.38
C ILE A 103 10.22 -3.86 17.68
N PRO A 104 11.55 -4.06 17.70
CA PRO A 104 12.36 -3.87 18.90
C PRO A 104 12.27 -2.47 19.51
N ALA A 105 12.19 -1.41 18.69
CA ALA A 105 12.20 -0.02 19.17
C ALA A 105 11.02 0.32 20.09
N VAL A 106 9.91 -0.40 19.99
CA VAL A 106 8.70 -0.21 20.81
C VAL A 106 8.29 -1.47 21.57
N ASP A 107 9.13 -2.50 21.55
CA ASP A 107 8.89 -3.82 22.15
C ASP A 107 7.47 -4.36 21.89
N LYS A 108 7.01 -4.24 20.63
CA LYS A 108 5.64 -4.61 20.26
C LYS A 108 5.61 -5.48 19.02
N THR A 109 4.69 -6.44 19.03
CA THR A 109 4.33 -7.25 17.87
C THR A 109 3.12 -6.63 17.19
N TYR A 110 3.22 -6.41 15.88
CA TYR A 110 2.14 -5.93 15.04
C TYR A 110 1.77 -6.98 14.01
N ARG A 111 0.48 -7.12 13.76
CA ARG A 111 -0.02 -7.89 12.62
C ARG A 111 0.15 -7.09 11.31
N PRO A 112 0.27 -7.77 10.15
CA PRO A 112 0.34 -7.13 8.84
C PRO A 112 -0.78 -6.10 8.61
N GLU A 113 -1.99 -6.41 9.09
CA GLU A 113 -3.16 -5.53 9.02
C GLU A 113 -2.94 -4.20 9.72
N GLU A 114 -2.29 -4.20 10.89
CA GLU A 114 -2.00 -2.98 11.64
C GLU A 114 -0.96 -2.11 10.93
N ILE A 115 0.07 -2.72 10.34
CA ILE A 115 1.09 -2.00 9.56
C ILE A 115 0.46 -1.43 8.28
N SER A 116 -0.36 -2.20 7.57
CA SER A 116 -1.10 -1.73 6.40
C SER A 116 -2.11 -0.63 6.77
N ALA A 117 -2.74 -0.71 7.94
CA ALA A 117 -3.62 0.34 8.44
C ALA A 117 -2.88 1.66 8.65
N MET A 118 -1.63 1.64 9.13
CA MET A 118 -0.81 2.87 9.24
C MET A 118 -0.59 3.53 7.87
N ILE A 119 -0.32 2.73 6.82
CA ILE A 119 -0.18 3.23 5.45
C ILE A 119 -1.50 3.86 4.98
N LEU A 120 -2.62 3.18 5.21
CA LEU A 120 -3.96 3.67 4.86
C LEU A 120 -4.33 4.95 5.64
N GLN A 121 -3.95 5.06 6.92
CA GLN A 121 -4.15 6.27 7.72
C GLN A 121 -3.37 7.45 7.15
N LYS A 122 -2.14 7.24 6.67
CA LYS A 122 -1.38 8.29 5.98
C LYS A 122 -2.13 8.73 4.71
N LEU A 123 -2.52 7.80 3.84
CA LEU A 123 -3.23 8.13 2.60
C LEU A 123 -4.56 8.85 2.86
N LYS A 124 -5.29 8.42 3.90
CA LYS A 124 -6.49 9.11 4.38
C LYS A 124 -6.17 10.54 4.80
N ALA A 125 -5.14 10.75 5.62
CA ALA A 125 -4.75 12.09 6.08
C ALA A 125 -4.32 13.00 4.92
N ASP A 126 -3.60 12.48 3.93
CA ASP A 126 -3.25 13.22 2.71
C ASP A 126 -4.51 13.61 1.91
N ALA A 127 -5.45 12.68 1.76
CA ALA A 127 -6.72 12.95 1.09
C ALA A 127 -7.58 13.98 1.84
N GLU A 128 -7.66 13.90 3.17
CA GLU A 128 -8.36 14.87 4.01
C GLU A 128 -7.74 16.26 3.91
N ALA A 129 -6.40 16.34 3.90
CA ALA A 129 -5.69 17.61 3.73
C ALA A 129 -5.91 18.23 2.35
N TYR A 130 -5.96 17.41 1.29
CA TYR A 130 -6.23 17.86 -0.07
C TYR A 130 -7.69 18.32 -0.26
N LEU A 131 -8.66 17.55 0.25
CA LEU A 131 -10.08 17.81 0.07
C LEU A 131 -10.62 18.90 1.03
N GLY A 132 -9.96 19.11 2.17
CA GLY A 132 -10.44 20.02 3.22
C GLY A 132 -11.63 19.47 4.01
N GLU A 133 -11.96 18.18 3.87
CA GLU A 133 -13.06 17.50 4.57
C GLU A 133 -12.66 16.08 5.02
N PRO A 134 -13.34 15.50 6.04
CA PRO A 134 -13.04 14.15 6.51
C PRO A 134 -13.35 13.05 5.48
N VAL A 135 -12.46 12.05 5.37
CA VAL A 135 -12.62 10.89 4.50
C VAL A 135 -12.98 9.67 5.33
N THR A 136 -14.20 9.17 5.18
CA THR A 136 -14.74 8.12 6.06
C THR A 136 -14.97 6.78 5.36
N ALA A 137 -14.87 6.73 4.05
CA ALA A 137 -15.15 5.54 3.26
C ALA A 137 -14.18 5.41 2.09
N ALA A 138 -13.87 4.16 1.72
CA ALA A 138 -12.95 3.87 0.63
C ALA A 138 -13.32 2.60 -0.13
N VAL A 139 -12.86 2.55 -1.38
CA VAL A 139 -12.67 1.33 -2.17
C VAL A 139 -11.18 1.00 -2.13
N ILE A 140 -10.83 -0.22 -1.74
CA ILE A 140 -9.42 -0.64 -1.58
C ILE A 140 -9.11 -1.79 -2.52
N THR A 141 -7.95 -1.75 -3.18
CA THR A 141 -7.54 -2.76 -4.14
C THR A 141 -6.84 -3.96 -3.51
N VAL A 142 -6.93 -5.12 -4.18
CA VAL A 142 -6.17 -6.33 -3.88
C VAL A 142 -5.76 -7.04 -5.17
N PRO A 143 -4.68 -7.84 -5.16
CA PRO A 143 -4.32 -8.69 -6.29
C PRO A 143 -5.48 -9.64 -6.63
N ALA A 144 -5.71 -9.91 -7.91
CA ALA A 144 -6.84 -10.74 -8.34
C ALA A 144 -6.76 -12.15 -7.74
N TYR A 145 -5.54 -12.69 -7.61
CA TYR A 145 -5.29 -14.01 -7.05
C TYR A 145 -5.24 -14.08 -5.51
N PHE A 146 -5.59 -13.00 -4.80
CA PHE A 146 -5.73 -13.06 -3.34
C PHE A 146 -6.86 -14.00 -2.92
N ASN A 147 -6.57 -14.84 -1.92
CA ASN A 147 -7.56 -15.71 -1.29
C ASN A 147 -8.42 -14.94 -0.27
N ASP A 148 -9.44 -15.61 0.27
CA ASP A 148 -10.39 -15.03 1.22
C ASP A 148 -9.72 -14.42 2.48
N ALA A 149 -8.73 -15.12 3.04
CA ALA A 149 -8.03 -14.67 4.23
C ALA A 149 -7.29 -13.36 3.98
N GLN A 150 -6.64 -13.22 2.82
CA GLN A 150 -5.91 -12.02 2.43
C GLN A 150 -6.85 -10.85 2.10
N ARG A 151 -7.99 -11.12 1.45
CA ARG A 151 -9.04 -10.11 1.16
C ARG A 151 -9.64 -9.53 2.43
N THR A 152 -10.03 -10.40 3.35
CA THR A 152 -10.52 -10.00 4.68
C THR A 152 -9.41 -9.30 5.48
N ALA A 153 -8.18 -9.80 5.36
CA ALA A 153 -6.91 -9.15 5.69
C ALA A 153 -6.91 -7.62 5.45
N THR A 154 -6.99 -7.30 4.16
CA THR A 154 -6.98 -5.93 3.63
C THR A 154 -8.19 -5.13 4.07
N LYS A 155 -9.37 -5.76 4.10
CA LYS A 155 -10.59 -5.09 4.59
C LYS A 155 -10.43 -4.65 6.05
N ASN A 156 -9.92 -5.52 6.90
CA ASN A 156 -9.67 -5.21 8.31
C ASN A 156 -8.64 -4.08 8.46
N ALA A 157 -7.59 -4.05 7.64
CA ALA A 157 -6.64 -2.94 7.63
C ALA A 157 -7.33 -1.59 7.34
N GLY A 158 -8.29 -1.57 6.41
CA GLY A 158 -9.12 -0.38 6.15
C GLY A 158 -9.99 0.01 7.34
N GLU A 159 -10.63 -0.96 8.00
CA GLU A 159 -11.44 -0.70 9.19
C GLU A 159 -10.57 -0.16 10.36
N ILE A 160 -9.40 -0.74 10.60
CA ILE A 160 -8.42 -0.26 11.59
C ILE A 160 -7.94 1.16 11.28
N ALA A 161 -7.82 1.52 9.99
CA ALA A 161 -7.47 2.86 9.55
C ALA A 161 -8.61 3.89 9.72
N GLY A 162 -9.79 3.47 10.20
CA GLY A 162 -10.96 4.32 10.33
C GLY A 162 -11.62 4.64 9.00
N LEU A 163 -11.57 3.70 8.04
CA LEU A 163 -12.26 3.77 6.75
C LEU A 163 -13.35 2.69 6.70
N LYS A 164 -14.57 3.09 6.36
CA LYS A 164 -15.61 2.16 5.94
C LYS A 164 -15.26 1.62 4.56
N VAL A 165 -14.79 0.38 4.50
CA VAL A 165 -14.46 -0.28 3.23
C VAL A 165 -15.75 -0.66 2.50
N LEU A 166 -16.12 0.11 1.48
CA LEU A 166 -17.36 -0.13 0.72
C LEU A 166 -17.21 -1.31 -0.24
N ARG A 167 -16.00 -1.52 -0.76
CA ARG A 167 -15.68 -2.54 -1.75
C ARG A 167 -14.20 -2.90 -1.68
N ILE A 168 -13.91 -4.19 -1.78
CA ILE A 168 -12.60 -4.68 -2.20
C ILE A 168 -12.66 -4.98 -3.69
N ILE A 169 -11.80 -4.35 -4.48
CA ILE A 169 -11.75 -4.51 -5.94
C ILE A 169 -10.43 -5.16 -6.37
N ASN A 170 -10.49 -6.02 -7.38
CA ASN A 170 -9.28 -6.62 -7.96
C ASN A 170 -8.48 -5.56 -8.73
N GLU A 171 -7.17 -5.53 -8.53
CA GLU A 171 -6.23 -4.61 -9.20
C GLU A 171 -6.40 -4.56 -10.73
N PRO A 172 -6.40 -5.69 -11.47
CA PRO A 172 -6.60 -5.65 -12.91
C PRO A 172 -8.01 -5.21 -13.32
N THR A 173 -9.03 -5.48 -12.49
CA THR A 173 -10.41 -5.01 -12.73
C THR A 173 -10.51 -3.49 -12.56
N ALA A 174 -9.84 -2.93 -11.56
CA ALA A 174 -9.73 -1.48 -11.39
C ALA A 174 -8.99 -0.86 -12.58
N ALA A 175 -7.87 -1.44 -13.02
CA ALA A 175 -7.15 -0.94 -14.18
C ALA A 175 -8.01 -0.96 -15.47
N ALA A 176 -8.82 -2.00 -15.64
CA ALA A 176 -9.79 -2.08 -16.74
C ALA A 176 -10.85 -0.97 -16.69
N LEU A 177 -11.39 -0.66 -15.50
CA LEU A 177 -12.32 0.46 -15.33
C LEU A 177 -11.71 1.80 -15.76
N ALA A 178 -10.46 2.05 -15.37
CA ALA A 178 -9.75 3.27 -15.76
C ALA A 178 -9.48 3.35 -17.27
N TYR A 179 -9.22 2.21 -17.92
CA TYR A 179 -9.05 2.15 -19.37
C TYR A 179 -10.37 2.30 -20.14
N GLY A 180 -11.43 1.63 -19.68
CA GLY A 180 -12.65 1.41 -20.45
C GLY A 180 -13.75 2.44 -20.23
N LEU A 181 -13.57 3.43 -19.35
CA LEU A 181 -14.61 4.40 -19.00
C LEU A 181 -15.22 5.11 -20.22
N ASP A 182 -14.39 5.45 -21.21
CA ASP A 182 -14.81 6.15 -22.44
C ASP A 182 -15.06 5.22 -23.64
N LYS A 183 -14.94 3.91 -23.46
CA LYS A 183 -14.98 2.92 -24.54
C LYS A 183 -16.42 2.49 -24.84
N LYS A 184 -16.81 2.66 -26.12
CA LYS A 184 -18.15 2.27 -26.63
C LYS A 184 -18.16 0.97 -27.42
N SER A 185 -17.03 0.57 -27.99
CA SER A 185 -16.91 -0.73 -28.66
C SER A 185 -16.58 -1.80 -27.64
N ASN A 186 -17.14 -2.99 -27.83
CA ASN A 186 -16.69 -4.18 -27.12
C ASN A 186 -15.28 -4.54 -27.58
N GLU A 187 -14.33 -4.50 -26.65
CA GLU A 187 -12.93 -4.88 -26.82
C GLU A 187 -12.60 -6.01 -25.83
N THR A 188 -11.85 -7.00 -26.30
CA THR A 188 -11.22 -8.01 -25.43
C THR A 188 -9.85 -7.50 -25.01
N ILE A 189 -9.66 -7.23 -23.72
CA ILE A 189 -8.42 -6.69 -23.19
C ILE A 189 -7.67 -7.71 -22.34
N LEU A 190 -6.34 -7.67 -22.42
CA LEU A 190 -5.45 -8.36 -21.49
C LEU A 190 -4.82 -7.34 -20.56
N VAL A 191 -5.15 -7.40 -19.28
CA VAL A 191 -4.49 -6.62 -18.24
C VAL A 191 -3.35 -7.44 -17.66
N PHE A 192 -2.11 -6.96 -17.83
CA PHE A 192 -0.89 -7.57 -17.31
C PHE A 192 -0.36 -6.71 -16.16
N ASP A 193 -0.55 -7.19 -14.92
CA ASP A 193 -0.17 -6.48 -13.71
C ASP A 193 1.06 -7.11 -13.06
N LEU A 194 2.21 -6.46 -13.18
CA LEU A 194 3.45 -6.87 -12.53
C LEU A 194 3.90 -5.78 -11.55
N GLY A 195 3.47 -5.94 -10.31
CA GLY A 195 3.80 -5.06 -9.19
C GLY A 195 5.11 -5.42 -8.50
N GLY A 196 5.26 -4.94 -7.27
CA GLY A 196 6.45 -5.19 -6.43
C GLY A 196 6.55 -6.61 -5.87
N GLY A 197 5.42 -7.29 -5.62
CA GLY A 197 5.42 -8.62 -5.00
C GLY A 197 4.47 -9.65 -5.61
N THR A 198 3.60 -9.23 -6.52
CA THR A 198 2.56 -10.06 -7.13
C THR A 198 2.52 -9.83 -8.64
N PHE A 199 2.15 -10.88 -9.36
CA PHE A 199 1.89 -10.87 -10.78
C PHE A 199 0.48 -11.38 -11.01
N ASP A 200 -0.36 -10.59 -11.66
CA ASP A 200 -1.69 -11.00 -12.10
C ASP A 200 -1.84 -10.76 -13.61
N VAL A 201 -2.64 -11.61 -14.26
CA VAL A 201 -3.08 -11.41 -15.63
C VAL A 201 -4.57 -11.73 -15.71
N SER A 202 -5.33 -10.80 -16.26
CA SER A 202 -6.78 -10.96 -16.44
C SER A 202 -7.17 -10.67 -17.88
N ILE A 203 -8.07 -11.49 -18.39
CA ILE A 203 -8.75 -11.26 -19.66
C ILE A 203 -10.13 -10.70 -19.35
N LEU A 204 -10.46 -9.56 -19.93
CA LEU A 204 -11.74 -8.90 -19.74
C LEU A 204 -12.37 -8.56 -21.09
N GLU A 205 -13.69 -8.66 -21.15
CA GLU A 205 -14.51 -8.03 -22.18
C GLU A 205 -15.00 -6.68 -21.64
N VAL A 206 -14.73 -5.61 -22.38
CA VAL A 206 -15.05 -4.24 -21.97
C VAL A 206 -15.77 -3.52 -23.09
N GLY A 207 -16.95 -2.97 -22.81
CA GLY A 207 -17.69 -2.12 -23.76
C GLY A 207 -19.11 -1.81 -23.29
N ASP A 208 -19.67 -0.72 -23.79
CA ASP A 208 -21.02 -0.23 -23.45
C ASP A 208 -21.28 -0.18 -21.92
N GLY A 209 -20.27 0.19 -21.13
CA GLY A 209 -20.34 0.27 -19.67
C GLY A 209 -20.32 -1.09 -18.95
N VAL A 210 -20.20 -2.20 -19.67
CA VAL A 210 -20.07 -3.54 -19.10
C VAL A 210 -18.60 -3.95 -19.07
N PHE A 211 -18.17 -4.43 -17.91
CA PHE A 211 -16.82 -4.92 -17.67
C PHE A 211 -16.92 -6.34 -17.10
N GLU A 212 -16.61 -7.34 -17.92
CA GLU A 212 -16.72 -8.74 -17.56
C GLU A 212 -15.34 -9.40 -17.54
N VAL A 213 -14.92 -9.88 -16.37
CA VAL A 213 -13.73 -10.70 -16.26
C VAL A 213 -14.05 -12.09 -16.79
N LYS A 214 -13.36 -12.51 -17.86
CA LYS A 214 -13.52 -13.84 -18.47
C LYS A 214 -12.66 -14.87 -17.77
N ALA A 215 -11.43 -14.50 -17.44
CA ALA A 215 -10.50 -15.33 -16.72
C ALA A 215 -9.44 -14.51 -16.00
N THR A 216 -8.93 -15.03 -14.89
CA THR A 216 -7.78 -14.47 -14.19
C THR A 216 -6.81 -15.57 -13.77
N ALA A 217 -5.51 -15.26 -13.84
CA ALA A 217 -4.44 -16.12 -13.35
C ALA A 217 -3.32 -15.23 -12.79
N GLY A 218 -2.40 -15.83 -12.02
CA GLY A 218 -1.30 -15.06 -11.46
C GLY A 218 -0.29 -15.89 -10.68
N ASP A 219 0.66 -15.19 -10.09
CA ASP A 219 1.65 -15.69 -9.13
C ASP A 219 1.78 -14.65 -8.00
N THR A 220 1.29 -15.02 -6.81
CA THR A 220 1.29 -14.14 -5.62
C THR A 220 2.66 -13.97 -4.96
N HIS A 221 3.72 -14.55 -5.55
CA HIS A 221 5.11 -14.50 -5.06
C HIS A 221 6.10 -14.18 -6.19
N LEU A 222 5.67 -13.37 -7.15
CA LEU A 222 6.49 -12.93 -8.27
C LEU A 222 6.24 -11.44 -8.50
N GLY A 223 7.27 -10.62 -8.32
CA GLY A 223 7.19 -9.19 -8.60
C GLY A 223 8.57 -8.53 -8.58
N GLY A 224 8.59 -7.20 -8.59
CA GLY A 224 9.80 -6.37 -8.57
C GLY A 224 10.83 -6.75 -7.50
N ASP A 225 10.40 -7.16 -6.31
CA ASP A 225 11.25 -7.60 -5.20
C ASP A 225 12.07 -8.86 -5.57
N ASP A 226 11.50 -9.76 -6.37
CA ASP A 226 12.18 -10.97 -6.83
C ASP A 226 13.27 -10.64 -7.85
N PHE A 227 13.04 -9.65 -8.72
CA PHE A 227 14.07 -9.12 -9.63
C PHE A 227 15.20 -8.41 -8.86
N ASP A 228 14.85 -7.64 -7.83
CA ASP A 228 15.84 -6.98 -6.97
C ASP A 228 16.71 -8.01 -6.26
N GLN A 229 16.11 -9.09 -5.75
CA GLN A 229 16.84 -10.16 -5.08
C GLN A 229 17.87 -10.82 -6.01
N ARG A 230 17.58 -11.00 -7.31
CA ARG A 230 18.56 -11.53 -8.28
C ARG A 230 19.80 -10.64 -8.40
N ILE A 231 19.61 -9.33 -8.39
CA ILE A 231 20.73 -8.38 -8.41
C ILE A 231 21.48 -8.41 -7.07
N VAL A 232 20.77 -8.42 -5.92
CA VAL A 232 21.39 -8.52 -4.59
C VAL A 232 22.26 -9.76 -4.46
N ASP A 233 21.76 -10.92 -4.87
CA ASP A 233 22.49 -12.18 -4.81
C ASP A 233 23.76 -12.12 -5.67
N TYR A 234 23.64 -11.61 -6.91
CA TYR A 234 24.78 -11.41 -7.80
C TYR A 234 25.84 -10.48 -7.19
N LEU A 235 25.44 -9.32 -6.66
CA LEU A 235 26.35 -8.36 -6.02
C LEU A 235 27.04 -8.97 -4.80
N ALA A 236 26.29 -9.68 -3.95
CA ALA A 236 26.82 -10.29 -2.74
C ALA A 236 27.80 -11.43 -3.06
N ASP A 237 27.49 -12.26 -4.06
CA ASP A 237 28.33 -13.38 -4.46
C ASP A 237 29.64 -12.89 -5.13
N GLU A 238 29.57 -11.85 -5.97
CA GLU A 238 30.76 -11.23 -6.57
C GLU A 238 31.64 -10.56 -5.51
N PHE A 239 31.04 -9.81 -4.57
CA PHE A 239 31.78 -9.21 -3.46
C PHE A 239 32.43 -10.26 -2.55
N LYS A 240 31.72 -11.36 -2.27
CA LYS A 240 32.26 -12.49 -1.51
C LYS A 240 33.40 -13.17 -2.23
N ARG A 241 33.34 -13.29 -3.56
CA ARG A 241 34.44 -13.84 -4.37
C ARG A 241 35.69 -12.95 -4.30
N GLU A 242 35.52 -11.63 -4.30
CA GLU A 242 36.63 -10.67 -4.29
C GLU A 242 37.24 -10.47 -2.90
N HIS A 243 36.41 -10.35 -1.86
CA HIS A 243 36.84 -9.96 -0.51
C HIS A 243 36.68 -11.07 0.54
N GLY A 244 36.05 -12.21 0.21
CA GLY A 244 35.79 -13.29 1.16
C GLY A 244 34.69 -13.01 2.18
N ILE A 245 33.98 -11.89 2.07
CA ILE A 245 32.97 -11.42 3.02
C ILE A 245 31.58 -11.57 2.41
N ASP A 246 30.66 -12.19 3.14
CA ASP A 246 29.26 -12.33 2.71
C ASP A 246 28.42 -11.17 3.25
N LEU A 247 28.14 -10.17 2.41
CA LEU A 247 27.38 -8.98 2.78
C LEU A 247 25.95 -9.29 3.24
N ARG A 248 25.40 -10.48 2.93
CA ARG A 248 24.06 -10.88 3.37
C ARG A 248 23.98 -11.13 4.88
N GLN A 249 25.13 -11.34 5.54
CA GLN A 249 25.20 -11.55 7.00
C GLN A 249 25.19 -10.23 7.78
N ASP A 250 25.47 -9.11 7.11
CA ASP A 250 25.41 -7.77 7.71
C ASP A 250 24.09 -7.09 7.32
N ARG A 251 23.25 -6.80 8.32
CA ARG A 251 21.91 -6.22 8.13
C ARG A 251 21.95 -4.84 7.46
N GLN A 252 22.94 -4.00 7.80
CA GLN A 252 23.06 -2.67 7.20
C GLN A 252 23.58 -2.77 5.77
N ALA A 253 24.59 -3.61 5.53
CA ALA A 253 25.11 -3.83 4.19
C ALA A 253 24.04 -4.43 3.26
N LEU A 254 23.28 -5.42 3.73
CA LEU A 254 22.18 -6.02 2.97
C LEU A 254 21.10 -5.00 2.61
N GLN A 255 20.74 -4.10 3.53
CA GLN A 255 19.76 -3.05 3.22
C GLN A 255 20.27 -2.09 2.14
N ARG A 256 21.55 -1.68 2.22
CA ARG A 256 22.18 -0.83 1.20
C ARG A 256 22.27 -1.54 -0.15
N LEU A 257 22.54 -2.84 -0.18
CA LEU A 257 22.53 -3.65 -1.40
C LEU A 257 21.15 -3.66 -2.05
N LYS A 258 20.08 -3.84 -1.26
CA LYS A 258 18.70 -3.85 -1.78
C LYS A 258 18.30 -2.55 -2.43
N GLU A 259 18.58 -1.41 -1.78
CA GLU A 259 18.28 -0.11 -2.36
C GLU A 259 19.07 0.17 -3.63
N ALA A 260 20.35 -0.24 -3.65
CA ALA A 260 21.18 -0.11 -4.84
C ALA A 260 20.72 -1.02 -5.98
N ALA A 261 20.27 -2.23 -5.65
CA ALA A 261 19.69 -3.19 -6.60
C ALA A 261 18.38 -2.68 -7.21
N GLU A 262 17.44 -2.20 -6.39
CA GLU A 262 16.17 -1.58 -6.84
C GLU A 262 16.46 -0.42 -7.80
N ARG A 263 17.37 0.48 -7.41
CA ARG A 263 17.77 1.61 -8.25
C ARG A 263 18.40 1.15 -9.57
N ALA A 264 19.32 0.18 -9.52
CA ALA A 264 19.97 -0.35 -10.72
C ALA A 264 18.95 -1.00 -11.68
N LYS A 265 17.99 -1.79 -11.16
CA LYS A 265 16.89 -2.37 -11.96
C LYS A 265 16.08 -1.28 -12.67
N ILE A 266 15.70 -0.23 -11.94
CA ILE A 266 14.92 0.90 -12.47
C ILE A 266 15.71 1.63 -13.55
N GLU A 267 16.97 1.97 -13.30
CA GLU A 267 17.85 2.62 -14.28
C GLU A 267 18.01 1.78 -15.54
N LEU A 268 18.23 0.47 -15.41
CA LEU A 268 18.36 -0.45 -16.55
C LEU A 268 17.10 -0.55 -17.42
N SER A 269 15.96 -0.05 -16.94
CA SER A 269 14.75 0.06 -17.77
C SER A 269 14.85 1.18 -18.82
N SER A 270 15.71 2.18 -18.62
CA SER A 270 15.94 3.27 -19.57
C SER A 270 17.33 3.21 -20.22
N VAL A 271 18.37 2.82 -19.47
CA VAL A 271 19.75 2.73 -19.95
C VAL A 271 20.22 1.28 -20.12
N THR A 272 21.26 1.05 -20.91
CA THR A 272 21.80 -0.30 -21.17
C THR A 272 22.83 -0.75 -20.13
N THR A 273 23.36 0.17 -19.33
CA THR A 273 24.34 -0.09 -18.27
C THR A 273 24.19 0.90 -17.12
N THR A 274 24.48 0.45 -15.90
CA THR A 274 24.52 1.28 -14.69
C THR A 274 25.73 0.90 -13.83
N THR A 275 26.17 1.82 -12.98
CA THR A 275 27.25 1.58 -12.01
C THR A 275 26.70 1.61 -10.59
N ILE A 276 26.99 0.54 -9.87
CA ILE A 276 26.57 0.33 -8.49
C ILE A 276 27.78 0.60 -7.62
N ASN A 277 27.80 1.77 -6.98
CA ASN A 277 28.88 2.20 -6.11
C ASN A 277 28.37 2.37 -4.67
N LEU A 278 28.87 1.52 -3.78
CA LEU A 278 28.57 1.52 -2.35
C LEU A 278 29.88 1.64 -1.56
N PRO A 279 30.28 2.88 -1.22
CA PRO A 279 31.51 3.09 -0.46
C PRO A 279 31.31 2.69 1.01
N PHE A 280 32.35 2.19 1.67
CA PHE A 280 32.30 1.77 3.08
C PHE A 280 31.12 0.81 3.33
N ILE A 281 30.94 -0.18 2.45
CA ILE A 281 29.82 -1.13 2.55
C ILE A 281 30.01 -2.07 3.74
N THR A 282 31.25 -2.40 4.07
CA THR A 282 31.65 -3.16 5.25
C THR A 282 33.12 -2.88 5.57
N ALA A 283 33.69 -3.53 6.59
CA ALA A 283 35.11 -3.43 6.94
C ALA A 283 35.66 -4.79 7.41
N ASP A 284 36.95 -5.02 7.18
CA ASP A 284 37.69 -6.16 7.72
C ASP A 284 38.98 -5.70 8.45
N ALA A 285 39.84 -6.65 8.82
CA ALA A 285 41.12 -6.35 9.48
C ALA A 285 42.07 -5.50 8.63
N SER A 286 41.91 -5.46 7.31
CA SER A 286 42.69 -4.63 6.38
C SER A 286 42.10 -3.22 6.17
N GLY A 287 40.89 -2.97 6.68
CA GLY A 287 40.23 -1.68 6.63
C GLY A 287 38.85 -1.72 5.95
N PRO A 288 38.29 -0.54 5.65
CA PRO A 288 36.99 -0.45 4.99
C PRO A 288 37.01 -1.01 3.56
N LYS A 289 35.89 -1.60 3.15
CA LYS A 289 35.66 -2.15 1.82
C LYS A 289 34.57 -1.38 1.09
N HIS A 290 34.66 -1.38 -0.23
CA HIS A 290 33.76 -0.68 -1.13
C HIS A 290 33.26 -1.68 -2.16
N LEU A 291 32.01 -1.56 -2.60
CA LEU A 291 31.51 -2.27 -3.76
C LEU A 291 31.44 -1.28 -4.91
N ASP A 292 32.12 -1.57 -6.00
CA ASP A 292 32.06 -0.80 -7.25
C ASP A 292 31.91 -1.78 -8.42
N MET A 293 30.71 -1.85 -9.00
CA MET A 293 30.37 -2.82 -10.02
C MET A 293 29.55 -2.19 -11.13
N THR A 294 29.90 -2.49 -12.38
CA THR A 294 29.06 -2.16 -13.54
C THR A 294 28.10 -3.31 -13.84
N LEU A 295 26.80 -3.02 -13.94
CA LEU A 295 25.76 -3.97 -14.32
C LEU A 295 25.17 -3.57 -15.67
N THR A 296 25.14 -4.49 -16.63
CA THR A 296 24.50 -4.28 -17.93
C THR A 296 23.08 -4.83 -17.93
N ARG A 297 22.20 -4.29 -18.79
CA ARG A 297 20.84 -4.80 -18.99
C ARG A 297 20.86 -6.27 -19.41
N ALA A 298 21.76 -6.65 -20.30
CA ALA A 298 21.90 -8.03 -20.75
C ALA A 298 22.22 -8.99 -19.59
N LYS A 299 23.11 -8.59 -18.68
CA LYS A 299 23.42 -9.40 -17.49
C LYS A 299 22.24 -9.46 -16.53
N PHE A 300 21.54 -8.35 -16.30
CA PHE A 300 20.32 -8.34 -15.51
C PHE A 300 19.26 -9.29 -16.09
N GLU A 301 19.07 -9.27 -17.41
CA GLU A 301 18.12 -10.15 -18.09
C GLU A 301 18.52 -11.63 -17.98
N GLU A 302 19.81 -11.94 -18.08
CA GLU A 302 20.36 -13.28 -17.85
C GLU A 302 20.09 -13.78 -16.43
N LEU A 303 20.35 -12.93 -15.42
CA LEU A 303 20.13 -13.25 -14.00
C LEU A 303 18.66 -13.52 -13.66
N CYS A 304 17.73 -12.96 -14.46
CA CYS A 304 16.29 -13.05 -14.24
C CYS A 304 15.57 -13.95 -15.26
N ALA A 305 16.30 -14.72 -16.05
CA ALA A 305 15.73 -15.53 -17.13
C ALA A 305 14.61 -16.47 -16.65
N ASP A 306 14.77 -17.07 -15.48
CA ASP A 306 13.76 -17.94 -14.88
C ASP A 306 12.50 -17.18 -14.44
N LEU A 307 12.65 -15.94 -13.96
CA LEU A 307 11.53 -15.10 -13.56
C LEU A 307 10.69 -14.68 -14.77
N PHE A 308 11.33 -14.32 -15.89
CA PHE A 308 10.61 -14.02 -17.13
C PHE A 308 9.86 -15.25 -17.67
N GLU A 309 10.43 -16.45 -17.55
CA GLU A 309 9.73 -17.67 -17.98
C GLU A 309 8.50 -17.96 -17.10
N ARG A 310 8.60 -17.72 -15.79
CA ARG A 310 7.47 -17.87 -14.85
C ARG A 310 6.28 -16.96 -15.19
N LEU A 311 6.50 -15.79 -15.80
CA LEU A 311 5.42 -14.87 -16.20
C LEU A 311 4.55 -15.43 -17.34
N LYS A 312 5.11 -16.29 -18.21
CA LYS A 312 4.40 -16.80 -19.40
C LYS A 312 3.28 -17.76 -19.05
N GLY A 313 3.51 -18.62 -18.06
CA GLY A 313 2.56 -19.68 -17.65
C GLY A 313 1.17 -19.13 -17.31
N PRO A 314 1.05 -18.13 -16.42
CA PRO A 314 -0.23 -17.50 -16.11
C PRO A 314 -0.89 -16.83 -17.32
N MET A 315 -0.13 -16.18 -18.22
CA MET A 315 -0.70 -15.56 -19.43
C MET A 315 -1.40 -16.58 -20.32
N PHE A 316 -0.72 -17.70 -20.62
CA PHE A 316 -1.32 -18.75 -21.44
C PHE A 316 -2.52 -19.40 -20.75
N ARG A 317 -2.46 -19.58 -19.43
CA ARG A 317 -3.57 -20.13 -18.65
C ARG A 317 -4.81 -19.22 -18.69
N ALA A 318 -4.64 -17.90 -18.53
CA ALA A 318 -5.75 -16.97 -18.58
C ALA A 318 -6.42 -16.94 -19.96
N LEU A 319 -5.62 -17.00 -21.04
CA LEU A 319 -6.15 -17.10 -22.40
C LEU A 319 -6.89 -18.42 -22.63
N GLU A 320 -6.31 -19.55 -22.20
CA GLU A 320 -6.93 -20.88 -22.30
C GLU A 320 -8.26 -20.94 -21.53
N ASP A 321 -8.28 -20.44 -20.29
CA ASP A 321 -9.48 -20.39 -19.45
C ASP A 321 -10.58 -19.49 -20.04
N ALA A 322 -10.20 -18.42 -20.73
CA ALA A 322 -11.13 -17.57 -21.46
C ALA A 322 -11.58 -18.16 -22.81
N GLY A 323 -10.97 -19.28 -23.24
CA GLY A 323 -11.25 -19.90 -24.54
C GLY A 323 -10.71 -19.10 -25.73
N LEU A 324 -9.67 -18.29 -25.52
CA LEU A 324 -9.13 -17.33 -26.48
C LEU A 324 -7.71 -17.69 -26.92
N LYS A 325 -7.36 -17.28 -28.13
CA LYS A 325 -5.98 -17.28 -28.62
C LYS A 325 -5.34 -15.92 -28.34
N PRO A 326 -3.99 -15.84 -28.28
CA PRO A 326 -3.33 -14.54 -28.09
C PRO A 326 -3.71 -13.49 -29.14
N THR A 327 -4.06 -13.91 -30.36
CA THR A 327 -4.47 -13.02 -31.46
C THR A 327 -5.89 -12.47 -31.33
N ASP A 328 -6.70 -13.04 -30.43
CA ASP A 328 -8.08 -12.61 -30.18
C ASP A 328 -8.13 -11.44 -29.17
N VAL A 329 -6.99 -11.08 -28.58
CA VAL A 329 -6.85 -9.90 -27.72
C VAL A 329 -6.78 -8.64 -28.57
N ASP A 330 -7.67 -7.68 -28.31
CA ASP A 330 -7.69 -6.39 -28.99
C ASP A 330 -6.60 -5.47 -28.46
N GLU A 331 -6.51 -5.33 -27.13
CA GLU A 331 -5.64 -4.38 -26.44
C GLU A 331 -4.94 -5.00 -25.23
N VAL A 332 -3.73 -4.49 -24.94
CA VAL A 332 -2.90 -4.96 -23.83
C VAL A 332 -2.62 -3.80 -22.88
N ILE A 333 -3.02 -3.92 -21.63
CA ILE A 333 -2.85 -2.90 -20.60
C ILE A 333 -1.77 -3.35 -19.62
N LEU A 334 -0.68 -2.58 -19.50
CA LEU A 334 0.38 -2.85 -18.53
C LEU A 334 0.13 -2.08 -17.24
N VAL A 335 0.22 -2.78 -16.11
CA VAL A 335 -0.03 -2.26 -14.77
C VAL A 335 1.14 -2.66 -13.87
N GLY A 336 1.52 -1.77 -12.95
CA GLY A 336 2.61 -2.00 -12.01
C GLY A 336 3.99 -1.62 -12.58
N GLY A 337 4.82 -1.00 -11.73
CA GLY A 337 6.10 -0.42 -12.14
C GLY A 337 7.12 -1.40 -12.73
N ALA A 338 7.05 -2.70 -12.40
CA ALA A 338 7.97 -3.69 -12.96
C ALA A 338 7.66 -4.04 -14.43
N THR A 339 6.49 -3.65 -14.96
CA THR A 339 6.22 -3.71 -16.42
C THR A 339 7.03 -2.72 -17.24
N ARG A 340 7.73 -1.77 -16.60
CA ARG A 340 8.67 -0.86 -17.27
C ARG A 340 9.95 -1.56 -17.74
N ILE A 341 10.22 -2.78 -17.26
CA ILE A 341 11.35 -3.59 -17.71
C ILE A 341 11.17 -3.92 -19.20
N PRO A 342 12.12 -3.53 -20.09
CA PRO A 342 11.98 -3.72 -21.54
C PRO A 342 11.73 -5.18 -21.94
N LYS A 343 12.36 -6.13 -21.24
CA LYS A 343 12.18 -7.56 -21.50
C LYS A 343 10.75 -8.06 -21.25
N VAL A 344 10.06 -7.48 -20.27
CA VAL A 344 8.65 -7.79 -19.98
C VAL A 344 7.76 -7.31 -21.13
N GLN A 345 7.97 -6.08 -21.60
CA GLN A 345 7.20 -5.53 -22.72
C GLN A 345 7.45 -6.30 -24.02
N GLU A 346 8.70 -6.67 -24.28
CA GLU A 346 9.08 -7.51 -25.42
C GLU A 346 8.37 -8.87 -25.35
N MET A 347 8.41 -9.53 -24.19
CA MET A 347 7.76 -10.83 -23.98
C MET A 347 6.24 -10.74 -24.21
N VAL A 348 5.58 -9.74 -23.65
CA VAL A 348 4.13 -9.53 -23.83
C VAL A 348 3.81 -9.32 -25.31
N ARG A 349 4.57 -8.47 -26.01
CA ARG A 349 4.42 -8.24 -27.45
C ARG A 349 4.65 -9.52 -28.28
N GLN A 350 5.63 -10.34 -27.92
CA GLN A 350 5.90 -11.61 -28.61
C GLN A 350 4.77 -12.61 -28.45
N ILE A 351 4.09 -12.61 -27.29
CA ILE A 351 2.98 -13.53 -27.02
C ILE A 351 1.69 -13.07 -27.70
N THR A 352 1.33 -11.79 -27.55
CA THR A 352 0.03 -11.27 -28.04
C THR A 352 0.09 -10.73 -29.46
N GLY A 353 1.27 -10.38 -29.96
CA GLY A 353 1.43 -9.66 -31.23
C GLY A 353 0.99 -8.19 -31.17
N LYS A 354 0.68 -7.67 -29.97
CA LYS A 354 0.15 -6.32 -29.76
C LYS A 354 1.18 -5.42 -29.07
N GLU A 355 1.20 -4.15 -29.47
CA GLU A 355 1.90 -3.13 -28.70
C GLU A 355 1.08 -2.78 -27.46
N PRO A 356 1.69 -2.76 -26.26
CA PRO A 356 0.94 -2.39 -25.07
C PRO A 356 0.47 -0.93 -25.11
N HIS A 357 -0.73 -0.70 -24.60
CA HIS A 357 -1.36 0.59 -24.57
C HIS A 357 -0.57 1.58 -23.70
N LYS A 358 -0.44 2.82 -24.18
CA LYS A 358 0.34 3.90 -23.54
C LYS A 358 -0.51 5.00 -22.92
N GLY A 359 -1.85 4.91 -23.01
CA GLY A 359 -2.76 5.94 -22.53
C GLY A 359 -2.99 5.91 -21.01
N VAL A 360 -2.54 4.85 -20.33
CA VAL A 360 -2.65 4.71 -18.87
C VAL A 360 -1.28 4.75 -18.21
N ASN A 361 -1.21 5.33 -17.01
CA ASN A 361 0.00 5.30 -16.20
C ASN A 361 0.03 4.00 -15.35
N PRO A 362 0.99 3.08 -15.57
CA PRO A 362 1.04 1.80 -14.86
C PRO A 362 1.11 1.91 -13.34
N ASP A 363 1.60 3.04 -12.81
CA ASP A 363 1.78 3.26 -11.37
C ASP A 363 0.53 3.86 -10.69
N GLU A 364 -0.45 4.35 -11.46
CA GLU A 364 -1.61 5.11 -10.93
C GLU A 364 -2.96 4.51 -11.35
N VAL A 365 -3.00 3.77 -12.46
CA VAL A 365 -4.22 3.28 -13.12
C VAL A 365 -5.13 2.46 -12.19
N VAL A 366 -4.53 1.74 -11.25
CA VAL A 366 -5.27 0.94 -10.25
C VAL A 366 -6.04 1.83 -9.28
N ALA A 367 -5.41 2.88 -8.74
CA ALA A 367 -6.08 3.82 -7.83
C ALA A 367 -7.15 4.63 -8.57
N VAL A 368 -6.87 5.05 -9.81
CA VAL A 368 -7.84 5.70 -10.69
C VAL A 368 -9.08 4.83 -10.87
N GLY A 369 -8.89 3.55 -11.18
CA GLY A 369 -9.98 2.58 -11.29
C GLY A 369 -10.78 2.39 -10.01
N ALA A 370 -10.10 2.33 -8.87
CA ALA A 370 -10.74 2.25 -7.57
C ALA A 370 -11.57 3.51 -7.26
N ALA A 371 -11.12 4.69 -7.70
CA ALA A 371 -11.86 5.95 -7.54
C ALA A 371 -13.10 6.00 -8.45
N ILE A 372 -13.02 5.46 -9.66
CA ILE A 372 -14.19 5.28 -10.54
C ILE A 372 -15.20 4.35 -9.86
N GLN A 373 -14.76 3.21 -9.32
CA GLN A 373 -15.63 2.29 -8.57
C GLN A 373 -16.26 2.96 -7.34
N ALA A 374 -15.51 3.83 -6.64
CA ALA A 374 -16.04 4.63 -5.55
C ALA A 374 -17.15 5.58 -6.04
N GLY A 375 -16.95 6.21 -7.20
CA GLY A 375 -17.94 7.03 -7.89
C GLY A 375 -19.21 6.27 -8.27
N VAL A 376 -19.09 5.03 -8.75
CA VAL A 376 -20.23 4.15 -9.05
C VAL A 376 -21.04 3.86 -7.78
N LEU A 377 -20.37 3.54 -6.67
CA LEU A 377 -21.03 3.25 -5.38
C LEU A 377 -21.67 4.49 -4.74
N ALA A 378 -21.10 5.66 -5.00
CA ALA A 378 -21.65 6.96 -4.58
C ALA A 378 -22.79 7.45 -5.49
N GLY A 379 -23.00 6.81 -6.66
CA GLY A 379 -23.97 7.22 -7.67
C GLY A 379 -23.55 8.42 -8.52
N GLU A 380 -22.28 8.82 -8.44
CA GLU A 380 -21.68 9.89 -9.26
C GLU A 380 -21.41 9.40 -10.70
N VAL A 381 -21.06 8.11 -10.85
CA VAL A 381 -20.87 7.44 -12.14
C VAL A 381 -22.01 6.46 -12.37
N LYS A 382 -22.66 6.54 -13.54
CA LYS A 382 -23.82 5.73 -13.92
C LYS A 382 -23.49 4.77 -15.05
N ASP A 383 -24.36 3.79 -15.24
CA ASP A 383 -24.33 2.87 -16.37
C ASP A 383 -23.06 2.00 -16.47
N ILE A 384 -22.40 1.76 -15.33
CA ILE A 384 -21.29 0.80 -15.22
C ILE A 384 -21.77 -0.48 -14.53
N VAL A 385 -21.53 -1.62 -15.17
CA VAL A 385 -21.77 -2.95 -14.64
C VAL A 385 -20.45 -3.70 -14.59
N LEU A 386 -20.05 -4.11 -13.38
CA LEU A 386 -18.83 -4.86 -13.13
C LEU A 386 -19.15 -6.31 -12.77
N LEU A 387 -18.69 -7.25 -13.60
CA LEU A 387 -18.84 -8.69 -13.41
C LEU A 387 -17.44 -9.28 -13.18
N ASP A 388 -17.09 -9.52 -11.92
CA ASP A 388 -15.81 -10.12 -11.52
C ASP A 388 -15.97 -11.65 -11.36
N VAL A 389 -14.87 -12.37 -11.11
CA VAL A 389 -14.86 -13.84 -10.96
C VAL A 389 -14.10 -14.31 -9.73
N THR A 390 -14.36 -15.54 -9.28
CA THR A 390 -13.50 -16.22 -8.28
C THR A 390 -12.23 -16.78 -8.95
N PRO A 391 -11.01 -16.51 -8.45
CA PRO A 391 -9.76 -16.91 -9.12
C PRO A 391 -9.43 -18.40 -8.97
N LEU A 392 -10.07 -19.10 -8.03
CA LEU A 392 -9.80 -20.49 -7.69
C LEU A 392 -11.09 -21.26 -7.46
N SER A 393 -11.06 -22.55 -7.77
CA SER A 393 -12.16 -23.47 -7.54
C SER A 393 -12.38 -23.67 -6.04
N LEU A 394 -13.66 -23.72 -5.65
CA LEU A 394 -14.12 -23.91 -4.28
C LEU A 394 -14.94 -25.19 -4.19
N GLY A 395 -14.71 -25.93 -3.11
CA GLY A 395 -15.32 -27.23 -2.95
C GLY A 395 -15.20 -27.78 -1.54
N ILE A 396 -15.58 -29.04 -1.37
CA ILE A 396 -15.50 -29.76 -0.09
C ILE A 396 -14.73 -31.06 -0.23
N GLU A 397 -14.23 -31.57 0.90
CA GLU A 397 -13.74 -32.96 0.98
C GLU A 397 -14.91 -33.94 1.02
N THR A 398 -14.89 -34.93 0.14
CA THR A 398 -15.83 -36.06 0.13
C THR A 398 -15.12 -37.38 0.45
N LYS A 399 -15.91 -38.47 0.55
CA LYS A 399 -15.40 -39.80 0.92
C LYS A 399 -14.20 -40.20 0.04
N GLY A 400 -13.11 -40.60 0.69
CA GLY A 400 -11.85 -40.94 0.02
C GLY A 400 -10.84 -39.80 -0.06
N GLY A 401 -11.12 -38.65 0.56
CA GLY A 401 -10.21 -37.49 0.57
C GLY A 401 -10.20 -36.73 -0.75
N ILE A 402 -11.26 -36.89 -1.56
CA ILE A 402 -11.40 -36.29 -2.87
C ILE A 402 -11.88 -34.85 -2.71
N PHE A 403 -11.31 -33.94 -3.48
CA PHE A 403 -11.81 -32.58 -3.58
C PHE A 403 -12.93 -32.53 -4.62
N THR A 404 -14.16 -32.29 -4.16
CA THR A 404 -15.33 -32.12 -5.02
C THR A 404 -15.60 -30.64 -5.21
N VAL A 405 -15.47 -30.16 -6.45
CA VAL A 405 -15.66 -28.75 -6.82
C VAL A 405 -17.15 -28.43 -6.93
N LEU A 406 -17.61 -27.40 -6.21
CA LEU A 406 -18.97 -26.86 -6.32
C LEU A 406 -19.01 -25.55 -7.11
N VAL A 407 -17.96 -24.73 -6.98
CA VAL A 407 -17.79 -23.48 -7.72
C VAL A 407 -16.46 -23.54 -8.46
N PRO A 408 -16.44 -23.79 -9.78
CA PRO A 408 -15.21 -23.75 -10.55
C PRO A 408 -14.56 -22.37 -10.53
N ARG A 409 -13.23 -22.30 -10.70
CA ARG A 409 -12.53 -21.03 -10.95
C ARG A 409 -13.13 -20.29 -12.15
N ASN A 410 -12.93 -18.98 -12.17
CA ASN A 410 -13.50 -18.05 -13.15
C ASN A 410 -15.03 -18.00 -13.17
N THR A 411 -15.73 -18.56 -12.17
CA THR A 411 -17.17 -18.34 -12.01
C THR A 411 -17.44 -16.89 -11.64
N THR A 412 -18.33 -16.22 -12.37
CA THR A 412 -18.76 -14.84 -12.10
C THR A 412 -19.34 -14.69 -10.69
N ILE A 413 -19.00 -13.59 -10.01
CA ILE A 413 -19.47 -13.25 -8.67
C ILE A 413 -20.26 -11.92 -8.68
N PRO A 414 -21.27 -11.74 -7.80
CA PRO A 414 -21.72 -12.69 -6.77
C PRO A 414 -22.41 -13.93 -7.35
N THR A 415 -22.31 -15.07 -6.66
CA THR A 415 -22.92 -16.32 -7.10
C THR A 415 -23.33 -17.21 -5.94
N ARG A 416 -24.31 -18.08 -6.20
CA ARG A 416 -24.80 -19.08 -5.25
C ARG A 416 -24.91 -20.43 -5.93
N LYS A 417 -24.25 -21.45 -5.39
CA LYS A 417 -24.28 -22.83 -5.87
C LYS A 417 -24.61 -23.77 -4.72
N SER A 418 -25.43 -24.78 -4.98
CA SER A 418 -25.86 -25.76 -3.99
C SER A 418 -25.75 -27.16 -4.58
N GLU A 419 -25.28 -28.12 -3.78
CA GLU A 419 -25.21 -29.52 -4.15
C GLU A 419 -25.64 -30.39 -2.97
N ILE A 420 -26.30 -31.51 -3.26
CA ILE A 420 -26.82 -32.44 -2.24
C ILE A 420 -25.81 -33.56 -2.02
N PHE A 421 -25.34 -33.66 -0.79
CA PHE A 421 -24.51 -34.75 -0.27
C PHE A 421 -25.33 -35.66 0.65
N THR A 422 -24.71 -36.74 1.10
CA THR A 422 -25.34 -37.71 2.00
C THR A 422 -24.34 -38.26 3.02
N THR A 423 -24.83 -38.95 4.05
CA THR A 423 -24.00 -39.57 5.09
C THR A 423 -23.19 -40.72 4.53
N ALA A 424 -21.96 -40.88 5.05
CA ALA A 424 -21.01 -41.89 4.60
C ALA A 424 -21.10 -43.21 5.39
N ALA A 425 -21.79 -43.21 6.55
CA ALA A 425 -21.94 -44.34 7.45
C ALA A 425 -23.37 -44.48 8.02
N ASP A 426 -23.76 -45.70 8.36
CA ASP A 426 -25.06 -46.02 8.96
C ASP A 426 -25.18 -45.39 10.35
N GLY A 427 -26.34 -44.80 10.64
CA GLY A 427 -26.62 -44.18 11.93
C GLY A 427 -25.82 -42.90 12.20
N GLN A 428 -25.14 -42.33 11.19
CA GLN A 428 -24.36 -41.10 11.33
C GLN A 428 -25.27 -39.92 11.71
N THR A 429 -25.01 -39.32 12.89
CA THR A 429 -25.82 -38.22 13.45
C THR A 429 -25.19 -36.85 13.29
N SER A 430 -24.00 -36.76 12.70
CA SER A 430 -23.28 -35.50 12.44
C SER A 430 -22.48 -35.61 11.14
N VAL A 431 -22.40 -34.53 10.38
CA VAL A 431 -21.57 -34.42 9.17
C VAL A 431 -20.55 -33.31 9.36
N GLU A 432 -19.27 -33.65 9.24
CA GLU A 432 -18.18 -32.68 9.17
C GLU A 432 -18.03 -32.20 7.72
N VAL A 433 -18.13 -30.89 7.51
CA VAL A 433 -17.93 -30.24 6.21
C VAL A 433 -16.60 -29.50 6.25
N ARG A 434 -15.67 -29.93 5.40
CA ARG A 434 -14.34 -29.32 5.26
C ARG A 434 -14.26 -28.62 3.91
N VAL A 435 -14.11 -27.30 3.94
CA VAL A 435 -14.17 -26.42 2.76
C VAL A 435 -12.75 -26.13 2.27
N TYR A 436 -12.52 -26.27 0.98
CA TYR A 436 -11.21 -26.12 0.35
C TYR A 436 -11.24 -25.16 -0.85
N GLN A 437 -10.07 -24.61 -1.16
CA GLN A 437 -9.79 -23.81 -2.36
C GLN A 437 -8.54 -24.34 -3.08
N GLY A 438 -8.65 -24.56 -4.39
CA GLY A 438 -7.53 -24.98 -5.23
C GLY A 438 -7.96 -25.85 -6.41
N GLU A 439 -7.00 -26.33 -7.20
CA GLU A 439 -7.25 -27.07 -8.45
C GLU A 439 -6.76 -28.54 -8.39
N ARG A 440 -6.32 -29.00 -7.21
CA ARG A 440 -5.78 -30.36 -7.06
C ARG A 440 -6.92 -31.35 -6.80
N PRO A 441 -6.85 -32.59 -7.33
CA PRO A 441 -7.94 -33.55 -7.18
C PRO A 441 -8.12 -34.09 -5.75
N MET A 442 -7.07 -34.05 -4.93
CA MET A 442 -7.11 -34.50 -3.53
C MET A 442 -7.25 -33.31 -2.60
N ALA A 443 -8.17 -33.38 -1.62
CA ALA A 443 -8.46 -32.27 -0.70
C ALA A 443 -7.22 -31.80 0.07
N ARG A 444 -6.37 -32.75 0.52
CA ARG A 444 -5.13 -32.46 1.27
C ARG A 444 -4.09 -31.63 0.51
N ASP A 445 -4.16 -31.61 -0.81
CA ASP A 445 -3.23 -30.87 -1.68
C ASP A 445 -3.74 -29.44 -1.95
N ASN A 446 -4.95 -29.10 -1.47
CA ASN A 446 -5.57 -27.79 -1.61
C ASN A 446 -5.56 -27.03 -0.28
N ARG A 447 -5.83 -25.73 -0.34
CA ARG A 447 -5.89 -24.88 0.85
C ARG A 447 -7.20 -25.15 1.60
N LEU A 448 -7.10 -25.63 2.83
CA LEU A 448 -8.25 -25.69 3.74
C LEU A 448 -8.66 -24.26 4.13
N LEU A 449 -9.93 -23.95 3.94
CA LEU A 449 -10.52 -22.65 4.28
C LEU A 449 -11.25 -22.68 5.62
N GLY A 450 -11.92 -23.78 5.95
CA GLY A 450 -12.69 -23.91 7.18
C GLY A 450 -13.31 -25.29 7.36
N VAL A 451 -13.67 -25.60 8.61
CA VAL A 451 -14.34 -26.84 9.01
C VAL A 451 -15.52 -26.52 9.92
N PHE A 452 -16.66 -27.15 9.69
CA PHE A 452 -17.82 -27.03 10.57
C PHE A 452 -18.65 -28.32 10.59
N HIS A 453 -19.43 -28.50 11.66
CA HIS A 453 -20.23 -29.70 11.89
C HIS A 453 -21.72 -29.39 11.80
N LEU A 454 -22.44 -30.17 11.01
CA LEU A 454 -23.90 -30.20 11.03
C LEU A 454 -24.35 -31.35 11.94
N ASP A 455 -24.72 -31.02 13.17
CA ASP A 455 -25.11 -31.99 14.19
C ASP A 455 -26.62 -32.27 14.22
N GLY A 456 -26.94 -33.45 14.76
CA GLY A 456 -28.29 -33.85 15.08
C GLY A 456 -29.11 -34.26 13.85
N ILE A 457 -28.43 -34.93 12.92
CA ILE A 457 -29.05 -35.71 11.84
C ILE A 457 -29.69 -36.96 12.47
N PRO A 458 -30.94 -37.30 12.15
CA PRO A 458 -31.57 -38.52 12.66
C PRO A 458 -30.82 -39.77 12.21
N PRO A 459 -30.65 -40.80 13.07
CA PRO A 459 -30.04 -42.06 12.67
C PRO A 459 -30.79 -42.71 11.51
N ALA A 460 -30.11 -42.89 10.37
CA ALA A 460 -30.64 -43.52 9.17
C ALA A 460 -29.51 -44.33 8.47
N PRO A 461 -29.84 -45.27 7.56
CA PRO A 461 -28.84 -45.91 6.72
C PRO A 461 -28.01 -44.88 5.93
N ALA A 462 -26.74 -45.20 5.64
CA ALA A 462 -25.89 -44.37 4.80
C ALA A 462 -26.56 -44.12 3.44
N GLY A 463 -26.46 -42.91 2.91
CA GLY A 463 -27.11 -42.54 1.64
C GLY A 463 -28.54 -42.01 1.76
N VAL A 464 -29.16 -42.08 2.94
CA VAL A 464 -30.56 -41.63 3.15
C VAL A 464 -30.68 -40.14 3.51
N PRO A 465 -29.94 -39.61 4.51
CA PRO A 465 -29.99 -38.18 4.81
C PRO A 465 -29.54 -37.35 3.61
N GLN A 466 -30.25 -36.26 3.33
CA GLN A 466 -29.93 -35.34 2.23
C GLN A 466 -29.40 -34.03 2.80
N ILE A 467 -28.11 -33.80 2.64
CA ILE A 467 -27.40 -32.64 3.17
C ILE A 467 -27.10 -31.70 2.01
N GLU A 468 -27.89 -30.63 1.88
CA GLU A 468 -27.63 -29.58 0.91
C GLU A 468 -26.49 -28.68 1.42
N VAL A 469 -25.37 -28.66 0.69
CA VAL A 469 -24.28 -27.74 0.94
C VAL A 469 -24.34 -26.62 -0.09
N THR A 470 -24.44 -25.38 0.40
CA THR A 470 -24.58 -24.16 -0.38
C THR A 470 -23.35 -23.29 -0.20
N PHE A 471 -22.75 -22.88 -1.31
CA PHE A 471 -21.68 -21.89 -1.40
C PHE A 471 -22.30 -20.58 -1.91
N ASP A 472 -22.16 -19.51 -1.14
CA ASP A 472 -22.62 -18.17 -1.45
C ASP A 472 -21.41 -17.23 -1.43
N ILE A 473 -21.07 -16.64 -2.58
CA ILE A 473 -19.93 -15.73 -2.74
C ILE A 473 -20.48 -14.35 -3.01
N ASP A 474 -20.14 -13.40 -2.14
CA ASP A 474 -20.59 -12.02 -2.30
C ASP A 474 -19.76 -11.26 -3.36
N ALA A 475 -20.14 -10.00 -3.63
CA ALA A 475 -19.41 -9.20 -4.59
C ALA A 475 -17.92 -9.05 -4.22
N ASN A 476 -17.55 -9.01 -2.93
CA ASN A 476 -16.16 -8.89 -2.44
C ASN A 476 -15.35 -10.18 -2.58
N GLY A 477 -15.97 -11.25 -3.09
CA GLY A 477 -15.34 -12.56 -3.17
C GLY A 477 -15.27 -13.26 -1.81
N ILE A 478 -16.05 -12.82 -0.82
CA ILE A 478 -16.10 -13.44 0.52
C ILE A 478 -17.08 -14.61 0.49
N LEU A 479 -16.65 -15.76 0.98
CA LEU A 479 -17.40 -17.02 0.92
C LEU A 479 -18.21 -17.29 2.20
N ASN A 480 -19.50 -17.57 2.04
CA ASN A 480 -20.36 -18.16 3.07
C ASN A 480 -20.74 -19.58 2.65
N VAL A 481 -20.50 -20.56 3.52
CA VAL A 481 -20.89 -21.97 3.28
C VAL A 481 -21.95 -22.37 4.28
N THR A 482 -23.06 -22.92 3.80
CA THR A 482 -24.16 -23.42 4.63
C THR A 482 -24.41 -24.88 4.32
N ALA A 483 -24.48 -25.73 5.34
CA ALA A 483 -24.98 -27.10 5.21
C ALA A 483 -26.35 -27.21 5.86
N LYS A 484 -27.32 -27.77 5.15
CA LYS A 484 -28.70 -27.93 5.61
C LYS A 484 -29.17 -29.37 5.39
N ASP A 485 -29.65 -30.02 6.45
CA ASP A 485 -30.38 -31.27 6.32
C ASP A 485 -31.80 -30.98 5.82
N LEU A 486 -32.14 -31.48 4.64
CA LEU A 486 -33.45 -31.28 4.02
C LEU A 486 -34.57 -32.00 4.76
N GLY A 487 -34.27 -33.06 5.52
CA GLY A 487 -35.25 -33.82 6.29
C GLY A 487 -35.71 -33.10 7.55
N THR A 488 -34.76 -32.58 8.34
CA THR A 488 -35.07 -31.87 9.61
C THR A 488 -35.15 -30.35 9.46
N GLY A 489 -34.64 -29.79 8.37
CA GLY A 489 -34.50 -28.34 8.18
C GLY A 489 -33.39 -27.72 9.03
N ARG A 490 -32.66 -28.51 9.82
CA ARG A 490 -31.49 -28.02 10.59
C ARG A 490 -30.40 -27.58 9.63
N GLN A 491 -29.76 -26.47 9.98
CA GLN A 491 -28.65 -25.94 9.21
C GLN A 491 -27.53 -25.49 10.14
N GLN A 492 -26.31 -25.57 9.62
CA GLN A 492 -25.15 -24.92 10.18
C GLN A 492 -24.46 -24.16 9.05
N SER A 493 -23.91 -23.00 9.35
CA SER A 493 -23.12 -22.26 8.39
C SER A 493 -21.80 -21.82 8.99
N ILE A 494 -20.84 -21.60 8.10
CA ILE A 494 -19.60 -20.92 8.38
C ILE A 494 -19.48 -19.78 7.39
N ARG A 495 -19.24 -18.58 7.91
CA ARG A 495 -18.68 -17.52 7.09
C ARG A 495 -17.19 -17.79 7.03
N ILE A 496 -16.69 -18.13 5.86
CA ILE A 496 -15.26 -18.27 5.66
C ILE A 496 -14.71 -16.86 5.70
N THR A 497 -14.09 -16.54 6.82
CA THR A 497 -13.29 -15.34 7.01
C THR A 497 -11.85 -15.72 7.25
N GLY A 498 -11.34 -16.86 6.78
CA GLY A 498 -10.00 -17.37 7.09
C GLY A 498 -9.72 -17.64 8.58
N SER A 499 -9.00 -18.72 8.90
CA SER A 499 -8.58 -19.02 10.28
C SER A 499 -7.56 -18.02 10.84
N THR A 500 -6.92 -17.25 9.96
CA THR A 500 -5.86 -16.27 10.27
C THR A 500 -6.40 -14.90 10.71
N ASN A 501 -7.71 -14.72 10.68
CA ASN A 501 -8.29 -13.38 10.71
C ASN A 501 -8.70 -12.94 12.10
N LEU A 502 -8.72 -11.63 12.25
CA LEU A 502 -9.07 -10.94 13.48
C LEU A 502 -10.54 -11.18 13.79
N THR A 503 -10.85 -11.47 15.06
CA THR A 503 -12.23 -11.41 15.54
C THR A 503 -12.70 -9.95 15.55
N ARG A 504 -14.01 -9.75 15.59
CA ARG A 504 -14.58 -8.40 15.67
C ARG A 504 -14.05 -7.65 16.90
N GLU A 505 -13.91 -8.32 18.04
CA GLU A 505 -13.37 -7.73 19.26
C GLU A 505 -11.88 -7.34 19.11
N GLU A 506 -11.10 -8.14 18.37
CA GLU A 506 -9.70 -7.81 18.07
C GLU A 506 -9.60 -6.60 17.13
N VAL A 507 -10.44 -6.53 16.08
CA VAL A 507 -10.53 -5.36 15.19
C VAL A 507 -10.92 -4.12 15.98
N GLU A 508 -11.96 -4.19 16.82
CA GLU A 508 -12.39 -3.06 17.65
C GLU A 508 -11.31 -2.60 18.65
N ARG A 509 -10.54 -3.54 19.22
CA ARG A 509 -9.36 -3.21 20.04
C ARG A 509 -8.29 -2.49 19.21
N MET A 510 -7.96 -3.00 18.04
CA MET A 510 -6.96 -2.40 17.15
C MET A 510 -7.38 -1.02 16.64
N ILE A 511 -8.67 -0.80 16.36
CA ILE A 511 -9.22 0.53 16.04
C ILE A 511 -8.93 1.51 17.18
N LYS A 512 -9.26 1.15 18.43
CA LYS A 512 -8.99 2.00 19.60
C LYS A 512 -7.50 2.27 19.79
N GLU A 513 -6.66 1.27 19.57
CA GLU A 513 -5.20 1.44 19.60
C GLU A 513 -4.73 2.39 18.50
N ALA A 514 -5.26 2.26 17.29
CA ALA A 514 -4.95 3.11 16.14
C ALA A 514 -5.40 4.56 16.35
N GLU A 515 -6.55 4.79 16.98
CA GLU A 515 -7.03 6.13 17.39
C GLU A 515 -6.13 6.76 18.46
N ALA A 516 -5.80 6.02 19.51
CA ALA A 516 -4.89 6.50 20.57
C ALA A 516 -3.49 6.82 20.02
N ASN A 517 -3.07 6.04 19.02
CA ASN A 517 -1.84 6.23 18.29
C ASN A 517 -1.87 7.50 17.44
N ALA A 518 -2.94 7.73 16.67
CA ALA A 518 -3.13 8.94 15.87
C ALA A 518 -3.11 10.22 16.74
N GLU A 519 -3.72 10.17 17.92
CA GLU A 519 -3.68 11.29 18.88
C GLU A 519 -2.25 11.57 19.39
N ARG A 520 -1.45 10.52 19.67
CA ARG A 520 -0.03 10.72 20.02
C ARG A 520 0.77 11.33 18.88
N ASP A 521 0.54 10.89 17.64
CA ASP A 521 1.23 11.44 16.46
C ASP A 521 0.84 12.91 16.25
N ARG A 522 -0.43 13.25 16.44
CA ARG A 522 -0.91 14.64 16.42
C ARG A 522 -0.20 15.50 17.46
N GLN A 523 -0.10 15.04 18.71
CA GLN A 523 0.62 15.77 19.76
C GLN A 523 2.11 15.92 19.45
N ALA A 524 2.75 14.89 18.89
CA ALA A 524 4.14 14.97 18.46
C ALA A 524 4.33 16.01 17.34
N ARG A 525 3.41 16.06 16.37
CA ARG A 525 3.39 17.06 15.31
C ARG A 525 3.19 18.47 15.87
N GLU A 526 2.21 18.69 16.74
CA GLU A 526 1.95 20.00 17.38
C GLU A 526 3.20 20.50 18.13
N ARG A 527 3.93 19.60 18.81
CA ARG A 527 5.21 19.91 19.47
C ARG A 527 6.30 20.29 18.47
N ALA A 528 6.43 19.57 17.36
CA ALA A 528 7.40 19.90 16.31
C ALA A 528 7.09 21.25 15.63
N GLU A 529 5.82 21.52 15.35
CA GLU A 529 5.37 22.80 14.78
C GLU A 529 5.60 23.97 15.76
N MET A 530 5.44 23.75 17.07
CA MET A 530 5.81 24.74 18.09
C MET A 530 7.31 25.04 18.08
N LEU A 531 8.17 24.01 17.99
CA LEU A 531 9.62 24.22 17.90
C LEU A 531 10.01 25.02 16.66
N ASN A 532 9.39 24.72 15.51
CA ASN A 532 9.64 25.46 14.26
C ASN A 532 9.15 26.91 14.33
N ARG A 533 7.98 27.16 14.95
CA ARG A 533 7.47 28.51 15.19
C ARG A 533 8.40 29.31 16.10
N ALA A 534 8.87 28.69 17.18
CA ALA A 534 9.82 29.30 18.10
C ALA A 534 11.15 29.65 17.40
N ASP A 535 11.70 28.74 16.59
CA ASP A 535 12.94 29.00 15.84
C ASP A 535 12.76 30.16 14.84
N ARG A 536 11.66 30.15 14.08
CA ARG A 536 11.32 31.25 13.16
C ARG A 536 11.18 32.59 13.87
N LEU A 537 10.51 32.62 15.02
CA LEU A 537 10.38 33.83 15.83
C LEU A 537 11.74 34.35 16.30
N THR A 538 12.65 33.47 16.73
CA THR A 538 14.01 33.90 17.11
C THR A 538 14.72 34.58 15.94
N TYR A 539 14.62 34.01 14.74
CA TYR A 539 15.21 34.59 13.54
C TYR A 539 14.60 35.93 13.15
N GLU A 540 13.27 36.05 13.20
CA GLU A 540 12.56 37.29 12.87
C GLU A 540 12.93 38.44 13.83
N VAL A 541 12.98 38.16 15.14
CA VAL A 541 13.37 39.16 16.14
C VAL A 541 14.84 39.51 16.03
N GLU A 542 15.74 38.54 15.77
CA GLU A 542 17.16 38.84 15.51
C GLU A 542 17.35 39.73 14.28
N ARG A 543 16.61 39.48 13.20
CA ARG A 543 16.66 40.31 12.00
C ARG A 543 16.19 41.74 12.32
N LEU A 544 15.08 41.88 13.04
CA LEU A 544 14.57 43.17 13.47
C LEU A 544 15.59 43.94 14.31
N LEU A 545 16.24 43.28 15.28
CA LEU A 545 17.29 43.90 16.09
C LEU A 545 18.54 44.27 15.26
N ARG A 546 18.84 43.53 14.19
CA ARG A 546 19.96 43.85 13.30
C ARG A 546 19.67 45.06 12.41
N GLU A 547 18.48 45.15 11.86
CA GLU A 547 18.07 46.20 10.91
C GLU A 547 17.71 47.52 11.62
N HIS A 548 17.18 47.42 12.85
CA HIS A 548 16.62 48.56 13.56
C HIS A 548 17.11 48.70 15.00
N GLY A 549 18.17 47.98 15.39
CA GLY A 549 18.69 47.93 16.77
C GLY A 549 19.06 49.29 17.37
N ASP A 550 19.41 50.28 16.55
CA ASP A 550 19.72 51.65 16.99
C ASP A 550 18.47 52.43 17.42
N LYS A 551 17.29 51.98 16.99
CA LYS A 551 15.98 52.57 17.30
C LYS A 551 15.28 51.88 18.47
N VAL A 552 15.84 50.79 19.00
CA VAL A 552 15.32 50.02 20.13
C VAL A 552 16.00 50.48 21.43
N SER A 553 15.27 50.47 22.56
CA SER A 553 15.88 50.79 23.85
C SER A 553 16.96 49.76 24.22
N ALA A 554 18.05 50.19 24.87
CA ALA A 554 19.11 49.27 25.30
C ALA A 554 18.59 48.15 26.22
N SER A 555 17.62 48.47 27.09
CA SER A 555 16.96 47.52 27.98
C SER A 555 16.12 46.48 27.23
N ASP A 556 15.37 46.88 26.20
CA ASP A 556 14.54 45.94 25.42
C ASP A 556 15.42 45.08 24.50
N ARG A 557 16.51 45.65 23.97
CA ARG A 557 17.50 44.92 23.16
C ARG A 557 18.19 43.82 23.96
N GLU A 558 18.72 44.13 25.14
CA GLU A 558 19.38 43.15 26.01
C GLU A 558 18.42 42.02 26.43
N ARG A 559 17.17 42.37 26.73
CA ARG A 559 16.13 41.40 27.06
C ARG A 559 15.77 40.50 25.87
N ALA A 560 15.65 41.04 24.67
CA ALA A 560 15.37 40.27 23.47
C ALA A 560 16.52 39.29 23.14
N GLU A 561 17.77 39.76 23.21
CA GLU A 561 18.94 38.91 23.01
C GLU A 561 19.03 37.79 24.07
N SER A 562 18.63 38.04 25.32
CA SER A 562 18.54 36.99 26.35
C SER A 562 17.45 35.97 26.04
N LEU A 563 16.23 36.42 25.75
CA LEU A 563 15.11 35.54 25.42
C LEU A 563 15.40 34.68 24.18
N ILE A 564 16.08 35.22 23.17
CA ILE A 564 16.53 34.46 21.99
C ILE A 564 17.50 33.34 22.38
N ARG A 565 18.51 33.64 23.22
CA ARG A 565 19.46 32.63 23.71
C ARG A 565 18.77 31.53 24.51
N ASP A 566 17.90 31.93 25.44
CA ASP A 566 17.18 30.99 26.31
C ASP A 566 16.20 30.13 25.50
N LEU A 567 15.51 30.72 24.53
CA LEU A 567 14.58 30.01 23.65
C LEU A 567 15.33 29.00 22.75
N ARG A 568 16.48 29.36 22.19
CA ARG A 568 17.34 28.43 21.44
C ARG A 568 17.84 27.27 22.30
N SER A 569 18.25 27.55 23.54
CA SER A 569 18.63 26.49 24.48
C SER A 569 17.45 25.56 24.78
N ALA A 570 16.25 26.12 25.00
CA ALA A 570 15.05 25.34 25.27
C ALA A 570 14.61 24.50 24.06
N ILE A 571 14.76 25.03 22.83
CA ILE A 571 14.54 24.30 21.58
C ILE A 571 15.51 23.12 21.47
N GLN A 572 16.81 23.35 21.69
CA GLN A 572 17.85 22.32 21.59
C GLN A 572 17.64 21.18 22.60
N ASN A 573 17.16 21.51 23.81
CA ASN A 573 16.87 20.55 24.86
C ASN A 573 15.46 19.95 24.77
N GLN A 574 14.64 20.36 23.81
CA GLN A 574 13.24 19.94 23.64
C GLN A 574 12.36 20.19 24.89
N GLU A 575 12.60 21.30 25.60
CA GLU A 575 11.86 21.69 26.81
C GLU A 575 10.50 22.35 26.44
N HIS A 576 9.54 21.57 25.95
CA HIS A 576 8.30 22.06 25.31
C HIS A 576 7.54 23.14 26.10
N GLU A 577 7.34 22.97 27.41
CA GLU A 577 6.64 23.96 28.24
C GLU A 577 7.42 25.28 28.34
N ARG A 578 8.74 25.18 28.48
CA ARG A 578 9.64 26.34 28.53
C ARG A 578 9.71 27.05 27.19
N VAL A 579 9.73 26.30 26.08
CA VAL A 579 9.64 26.86 24.72
C VAL A 579 8.37 27.68 24.57
N GLN A 580 7.21 27.14 24.97
CA GLN A 580 5.94 27.87 24.87
C GLN A 580 5.96 29.17 25.70
N SER A 581 6.47 29.12 26.93
CA SER A 581 6.58 30.30 27.80
C SER A 581 7.49 31.37 27.20
N LEU A 582 8.71 30.99 26.81
CA LEU A 582 9.71 31.89 26.25
C LEU A 582 9.30 32.46 24.89
N MET A 583 8.62 31.66 24.07
CA MET A 583 8.04 32.10 22.79
C MET A 583 7.00 33.20 23.03
N ASN A 584 6.05 32.99 23.95
CA ASN A 584 5.05 34.00 24.30
C ASN A 584 5.69 35.30 24.83
N GLU A 585 6.73 35.19 25.66
CA GLU A 585 7.47 36.36 26.17
C GLU A 585 8.21 37.13 25.06
N LEU A 586 8.84 36.40 24.13
CA LEU A 586 9.55 36.98 22.99
C LEU A 586 8.58 37.63 22.00
N GLU A 587 7.41 37.03 21.74
CA GLU A 587 6.34 37.63 20.93
C GLU A 587 5.86 38.95 21.53
N GLN A 588 5.54 38.97 22.84
CA GLN A 588 5.10 40.19 23.53
C GLN A 588 6.17 41.30 23.49
N LEU A 589 7.44 40.93 23.63
CA LEU A 589 8.54 41.89 23.52
C LEU A 589 8.70 42.39 22.08
N SER A 590 8.57 41.53 21.08
CA SER A 590 8.62 41.89 19.66
C SER A 590 7.53 42.90 19.30
N TYR A 591 6.29 42.71 19.79
CA TYR A 591 5.20 43.67 19.60
C TYR A 591 5.53 45.03 20.24
N ARG A 592 6.06 45.04 21.47
CA ARG A 592 6.45 46.27 22.16
C ARG A 592 7.55 47.02 21.43
N ILE A 593 8.58 46.31 20.96
CA ILE A 593 9.68 46.90 20.19
C ILE A 593 9.15 47.53 18.90
N THR A 594 8.29 46.81 18.19
CA THR A 594 7.67 47.28 16.95
C THR A 594 6.80 48.52 17.19
N GLU A 595 5.99 48.54 18.25
CA GLU A 595 5.15 49.69 18.63
C GLU A 595 5.99 50.93 18.96
N GLN A 596 7.06 50.79 19.77
CA GLN A 596 7.99 51.89 20.06
C GLN A 596 8.64 52.44 18.80
N MET A 597 8.99 51.57 17.84
CA MET A 597 9.55 51.99 16.56
C MET A 597 8.54 52.76 15.71
N TYR A 598 7.30 52.31 15.60
CA TYR A 598 6.23 53.02 14.88
C TYR A 598 5.92 54.38 15.53
N GLN A 599 5.86 54.44 16.86
CA GLN A 599 5.62 55.71 17.57
C GLN A 599 6.77 56.70 17.35
N ARG A 600 8.02 56.24 17.26
CA ARG A 600 9.18 57.09 16.93
C ARG A 600 9.21 57.56 15.48
N VAL A 601 8.75 56.73 14.54
CA VAL A 601 8.63 57.12 13.12
C VAL A 601 7.45 58.10 12.91
N ALA A 602 6.35 57.96 13.67
CA ALA A 602 5.21 58.87 13.61
C ALA A 602 5.44 60.21 14.33
N SER A 603 6.49 60.34 15.14
CA SER A 603 6.85 61.56 15.87
C SER A 603 8.05 62.31 15.29
N GLU A 604 8.61 61.87 14.16
CA GLU A 604 9.53 62.69 13.35
C GLU A 604 8.74 63.70 12.51
N PRO A 605 8.93 65.03 12.69
CA PRO A 605 8.33 66.02 11.82
C PRO A 605 8.92 65.91 10.41
N SER A 606 8.07 65.83 9.40
CA SER A 606 8.46 66.00 8.00
C SER A 606 8.95 67.44 7.76
N SER A 607 10.24 67.68 7.95
CA SER A 607 10.91 68.90 7.49
C SER A 607 11.21 68.77 6.00
N GLY A 608 10.34 69.34 5.15
CA GLY A 608 10.60 69.45 3.72
C GLY A 608 11.58 70.57 3.38
N THR A 609 12.40 70.39 2.34
CA THR A 609 12.67 71.44 1.32
C THR A 609 13.23 70.86 0.00
N ASN A 610 12.59 71.28 -1.10
CA ASN A 610 12.92 71.31 -2.54
C ASN A 610 14.25 70.78 -3.12
N GLY A 611 14.11 69.98 -4.18
CA GLY A 611 14.51 70.39 -5.54
C GLY A 611 15.68 69.65 -6.23
N SER A 612 15.39 68.67 -7.09
CA SER A 612 15.62 68.75 -8.56
C SER A 612 15.58 67.37 -9.23
N THR A 613 15.10 67.42 -10.47
CA THR A 613 14.75 66.37 -11.43
C THR A 613 15.91 65.44 -11.82
N ARG A 614 15.66 64.12 -11.88
CA ARG A 614 16.16 63.24 -12.96
C ARG A 614 15.38 61.93 -13.08
N SER A 615 15.15 61.59 -14.34
CA SER A 615 14.37 60.52 -14.96
C SER A 615 14.79 59.08 -14.64
N GLY A 616 13.83 58.15 -14.68
CA GLY A 616 14.09 56.76 -15.07
C GLY A 616 13.06 55.73 -14.62
N GLY A 617 12.06 55.46 -15.48
CA GLY A 617 11.67 54.11 -15.91
C GLY A 617 11.04 53.09 -14.96
N ASP A 618 9.80 52.74 -15.31
CA ASP A 618 9.18 51.40 -15.37
C ASP A 618 8.42 50.78 -14.17
N ASP A 619 7.14 50.52 -14.51
CA ASP A 619 6.29 49.37 -14.23
C ASP A 619 5.81 49.06 -12.81
N VAL A 620 4.65 49.65 -12.50
CA VAL A 620 3.70 49.16 -11.50
C VAL A 620 2.76 48.15 -12.17
N ILE A 621 2.82 46.90 -11.74
CA ILE A 621 1.77 45.90 -11.98
C ILE A 621 0.84 45.93 -10.76
N ASP A 622 -0.36 46.47 -10.95
CA ASP A 622 -1.47 46.35 -10.01
C ASP A 622 -1.97 44.90 -9.97
N ALA A 623 -1.89 44.25 -8.82
CA ALA A 623 -2.61 43.01 -8.55
C ALA A 623 -3.83 43.33 -7.67
N GLU A 624 -5.00 43.32 -8.31
CA GLU A 624 -6.30 43.37 -7.65
C GLU A 624 -6.48 42.16 -6.71
N PHE A 625 -6.72 42.46 -5.44
CA PHE A 625 -7.22 41.51 -4.45
C PHE A 625 -8.74 41.34 -4.64
N ARG A 626 -9.19 40.12 -4.96
CA ARG A 626 -10.60 39.72 -4.86
C ARG A 626 -10.75 38.63 -3.81
N GLU A 627 -11.59 38.88 -2.82
CA GLU A 627 -12.08 37.90 -1.85
C GLU A 627 -12.87 36.81 -2.57
N SER A 628 -12.58 35.56 -2.23
CA SER A 628 -13.50 34.41 -2.28
C SER A 628 -13.09 33.44 -1.18
#